data_AF-A0A2G8JWX0-F1
#
_entry.id   AF-A0A2G8JWX0-F1
#
_cell.length_a   1.000
_cell.length_b   1.000
_cell.length_c   1.000
_cell.angle_alpha   90.00
_cell.angle_beta   90.00
_cell.angle_gamma   90.00
#
_symmetry.space_group_name_H-M   'P 1'
#
loop_
_entity.id
_entity.type
_entity.pdbx_description
1 polymer ?
#
loop_
_entity_poly.entity_id
_entity_poly.type
_entity_poly.pdbx_seq_one_letter_code
_entity_poly.pdbx_strand_id
1 'polypeptide(L)'
;MEQEGKRRRFAWEEDENFLRKVEINVLIPKKIREKARVECKEYVDAFTECCSSSGIGMVVKCRKQNTTLKACLTKYYHDPEFFEMCKKEYLEERKNFRETGIKQKDLPATQSKSEAT
;
A
#
# COMPACT_ATOMS: atom_id res chain seq x y z
N MET A 1 -29.64 22.75 32.02
CA MET A 1 -28.84 21.52 31.93
C MET A 1 -28.46 21.37 30.47
N GLU A 2 -27.22 21.69 30.09
CA GLU A 2 -26.57 21.11 28.91
C GLU A 2 -25.09 21.45 29.02
N GLN A 3 -24.35 20.59 29.73
CA GLN A 3 -22.91 20.54 29.57
C GLN A 3 -22.66 19.70 28.32
N GLU A 4 -22.68 20.35 27.15
CA GLU A 4 -22.17 19.74 25.93
C GLU A 4 -20.67 19.49 26.13
N GLY A 5 -20.34 18.25 26.46
CA GLY A 5 -18.98 17.79 26.65
C GLY A 5 -18.14 18.13 25.42
N LYS A 6 -17.19 19.04 25.60
CA LYS A 6 -16.24 19.50 24.58
C LYS A 6 -15.32 18.35 24.17
N ARG A 7 -15.84 17.39 23.41
CA ARG A 7 -15.06 16.33 22.78
C ARG A 7 -14.10 17.05 21.86
N ARG A 8 -12.79 17.00 22.16
CA ARG A 8 -11.76 17.61 21.32
C ARG A 8 -11.94 17.05 19.91
N ARG A 9 -12.48 17.87 19.01
CA ARG A 9 -12.65 17.52 17.61
C ARG A 9 -11.27 17.27 17.05
N PHE A 10 -11.07 16.13 16.42
CA PHE A 10 -9.74 15.74 16.01
C PHE A 10 -9.41 16.35 14.64
N ALA A 11 -8.15 16.75 14.40
CA ALA A 11 -7.75 17.40 13.14
C ALA A 11 -8.10 16.60 11.87
N TRP A 12 -8.17 15.26 11.97
CA TRP A 12 -8.59 14.39 10.85
C TRP A 12 -10.10 14.35 10.59
N GLU A 13 -10.92 14.94 11.45
CA GLU A 13 -12.37 15.11 11.25
C GLU A 13 -12.67 16.32 10.36
N GLU A 14 -11.84 17.36 10.41
CA GLU A 14 -12.03 18.60 9.64
C GLU A 14 -11.23 18.60 8.33
N ASP A 15 -10.01 18.07 8.34
CA ASP A 15 -9.15 18.05 7.15
C ASP A 15 -9.14 16.69 6.46
N GLU A 16 -9.70 16.61 5.25
CA GLU A 16 -9.66 15.40 4.41
C GLU A 16 -8.23 15.05 3.98
N ASN A 17 -7.36 16.05 3.84
CA ASN A 17 -5.95 15.89 3.49
C ASN A 17 -5.06 15.51 4.68
N PHE A 18 -5.59 15.51 5.91
CA PHE A 18 -4.81 15.15 7.08
C PHE A 18 -4.60 13.63 7.14
N LEU A 19 -3.36 13.22 6.90
CA LEU A 19 -2.93 11.82 7.02
C LEU A 19 -2.41 11.54 8.43
N ARG A 20 -2.90 10.48 9.04
CA ARG A 20 -2.37 10.00 10.33
C ARG A 20 -0.98 9.38 10.14
N LYS A 21 -0.17 9.36 11.20
CA LYS A 21 1.15 8.68 11.19
C LYS A 21 1.07 7.24 10.69
N VAL A 22 -0.01 6.52 11.03
CA VAL A 22 -0.27 5.15 10.56
C VAL A 22 -0.49 5.11 9.04
N GLU A 23 -1.18 6.11 8.50
CA GLU A 23 -1.49 6.17 7.07
C GLU A 23 -0.22 6.50 6.26
N ILE A 24 0.57 7.45 6.74
CA ILE A 24 1.85 7.86 6.15
C ILE A 24 2.90 6.75 6.21
N ASN A 25 3.06 6.10 7.37
CA ASN A 25 4.17 5.18 7.60
C ASN A 25 3.84 3.71 7.36
N VAL A 26 2.55 3.34 7.30
CA VAL A 26 2.12 1.94 7.20
C VAL A 26 1.24 1.70 5.98
N LEU A 27 0.14 2.45 5.81
CA LEU A 27 -0.83 2.15 4.76
C LEU A 27 -0.34 2.53 3.37
N ILE A 28 0.17 3.75 3.19
CA ILE A 28 0.72 4.20 1.90
C ILE A 28 1.94 3.34 1.51
N PRO A 29 2.93 3.09 2.39
CA PRO A 29 4.02 2.14 2.11
C PRO A 29 3.57 0.72 1.78
N LYS A 30 2.45 0.26 2.36
CA LYS A 30 1.88 -1.06 2.02
C LYS A 30 1.36 -1.08 0.58
N LYS A 31 0.65 -0.03 0.14
CA LYS A 31 0.19 0.12 -1.24
C LYS A 31 1.34 0.19 -2.24
N ILE A 32 2.35 1.01 -1.92
CA ILE A 32 3.57 1.12 -2.73
C ILE A 32 4.20 -0.25 -2.92
N ARG A 33 4.35 -1.03 -1.83
CA ARG A 33 4.91 -2.38 -1.90
C ARG A 33 4.06 -3.33 -2.75
N GLU A 34 2.74 -3.24 -2.68
CA GLU A 34 1.84 -4.10 -3.45
C GLU A 34 1.94 -3.81 -4.95
N LYS A 35 1.92 -2.53 -5.33
CA LYS A 35 2.12 -2.12 -6.73
C LYS A 35 3.51 -2.40 -7.24
N ALA A 36 4.54 -2.10 -6.45
CA ALA A 36 5.93 -2.38 -6.82
C ALA A 36 6.18 -3.89 -7.01
N ARG A 37 5.42 -4.78 -6.36
CA ARG A 37 5.50 -6.23 -6.63
C ARG A 37 4.93 -6.61 -7.99
N VAL A 38 3.93 -5.89 -8.49
CA VAL A 38 3.39 -6.10 -9.85
C VAL A 38 4.40 -5.66 -10.89
N GLU A 39 5.01 -4.49 -10.70
CA GLU A 39 6.06 -3.98 -11.60
C GLU A 39 7.33 -4.85 -11.56
N CYS A 40 7.77 -5.24 -10.36
CA CYS A 40 8.94 -6.11 -10.16
C CYS A 40 8.63 -7.61 -10.34
N LYS A 41 7.57 -7.99 -11.07
CA LYS A 41 7.12 -9.39 -11.20
C LYS A 41 8.24 -10.32 -11.66
N GLU A 42 9.05 -9.91 -12.62
CA GLU A 42 10.17 -10.72 -13.14
C GLU A 42 11.15 -11.14 -12.03
N TYR A 43 11.44 -10.23 -11.10
CA TYR A 43 12.30 -10.52 -9.96
C TYR A 43 11.62 -11.37 -8.89
N VAL A 44 10.30 -11.25 -8.76
CA VAL A 44 9.49 -12.10 -7.87
C VAL A 44 9.44 -13.53 -8.42
N ASP A 45 9.28 -13.69 -9.72
CA ASP A 45 9.25 -15.00 -10.39
C ASP A 45 10.62 -15.67 -10.29
N ALA A 46 11.71 -14.97 -10.62
CA ALA A 46 13.07 -15.47 -10.47
C ALA A 46 13.43 -15.82 -9.01
N PHE A 47 12.92 -15.05 -8.04
CA PHE A 47 13.07 -15.39 -6.64
C PHE A 47 12.28 -16.67 -6.30
N THR A 48 11.03 -16.77 -6.75
CA THR A 48 10.16 -17.93 -6.50
C THR A 48 10.70 -19.22 -7.12
N GLU A 49 11.25 -19.16 -8.33
CA GLU A 49 11.95 -20.29 -8.96
C GLU A 49 13.17 -20.75 -8.15
N CYS A 50 13.95 -19.80 -7.62
CA CYS A 50 15.07 -20.10 -6.74
C CYS A 50 14.60 -20.72 -5.40
N CYS A 51 13.47 -20.24 -4.86
CA CYS A 51 12.87 -20.79 -3.64
C CYS A 51 12.45 -22.25 -3.84
N SER A 52 11.75 -22.53 -4.94
CA SER A 52 11.27 -23.87 -5.28
C SER A 52 12.40 -24.88 -5.48
N SER A 53 13.54 -24.45 -6.02
CA SER A 53 14.71 -25.31 -6.25
C SER A 53 15.63 -25.49 -5.03
N SER A 54 15.67 -24.52 -4.11
CA SER A 54 16.65 -24.51 -3.01
C SER A 54 16.14 -25.09 -1.69
N GLY A 55 14.83 -25.26 -1.53
CA GLY A 55 14.22 -25.83 -0.32
C GLY A 55 14.68 -25.14 0.96
N ILE A 56 15.18 -25.93 1.93
CA ILE A 56 15.62 -25.46 3.26
C ILE A 56 16.83 -24.49 3.19
N GLY A 57 17.64 -24.54 2.12
CA GLY A 57 18.82 -23.69 1.92
C GLY A 57 18.58 -22.33 1.24
N MET A 58 17.31 -21.95 1.04
CA MET A 58 16.87 -20.79 0.26
C MET A 58 17.52 -19.46 0.68
N VAL A 59 17.67 -19.20 1.99
CA VAL A 59 18.19 -17.92 2.50
C VAL A 59 19.68 -17.72 2.20
N VAL A 60 20.42 -18.78 1.88
CA VAL A 60 21.84 -18.72 1.54
C VAL A 60 22.03 -18.73 0.02
N LYS A 61 21.34 -19.62 -0.70
CA LYS A 61 21.48 -19.76 -2.15
C LYS A 61 20.79 -18.64 -2.93
N CYS A 62 19.62 -18.18 -2.48
CA CYS A 62 18.83 -17.16 -3.18
C CYS A 62 19.11 -15.73 -2.73
N ARG A 63 20.27 -15.47 -2.09
CA ARG A 63 20.64 -14.12 -1.62
C ARG A 63 20.71 -13.12 -2.77
N LYS A 64 21.26 -13.53 -3.92
CA LYS A 64 21.41 -12.66 -5.10
C LYS A 64 20.05 -12.22 -5.65
N GLN A 65 19.14 -13.17 -5.86
CA GLN A 65 17.78 -12.91 -6.33
C GLN A 65 17.02 -12.02 -5.34
N ASN A 66 17.18 -12.27 -4.04
CA ASN A 66 16.57 -11.47 -2.98
C ASN A 66 17.11 -10.03 -2.97
N THR A 67 18.43 -9.83 -3.13
CA THR A 67 19.01 -8.48 -3.21
C THR A 67 18.51 -7.72 -4.43
N THR A 68 18.37 -8.37 -5.58
CA THR A 68 17.84 -7.73 -6.79
C THR A 68 16.37 -7.36 -6.62
N LEU A 69 15.55 -8.27 -6.07
CA LEU A 69 14.16 -8.00 -5.75
C LEU A 69 14.01 -6.84 -4.76
N LYS A 70 14.81 -6.83 -3.69
CA LYS A 70 14.83 -5.73 -2.72
C LYS A 70 15.26 -4.42 -3.35
N ALA A 71 16.26 -4.43 -4.22
CA ALA A 71 16.72 -3.23 -4.93
C ALA A 71 15.59 -2.66 -5.81
N CYS A 72 14.86 -3.51 -6.55
CA CYS A 72 13.71 -3.10 -7.35
C CYS A 72 12.64 -2.43 -6.47
N LEU A 73 12.21 -3.09 -5.38
CA LEU A 73 11.20 -2.54 -4.47
C LEU A 73 11.65 -1.24 -3.79
N THR A 74 12.94 -1.11 -3.47
CA THR A 74 13.49 0.06 -2.80
C THR A 74 13.51 1.27 -3.73
N LYS A 75 13.71 1.08 -5.05
CA LYS A 75 13.60 2.16 -6.03
C LYS A 75 12.22 2.83 -5.98
N TYR A 76 11.15 2.04 -6.06
CA TYR A 76 9.78 2.56 -5.98
C TYR A 76 9.41 3.14 -4.62
N TYR A 77 10.08 2.71 -3.55
CA TYR A 77 9.85 3.26 -2.21
C TYR A 77 10.42 4.68 -2.05
N HIS A 78 11.55 4.96 -2.69
CA HIS A 78 12.19 6.28 -2.66
C HIS A 78 11.69 7.23 -3.75
N ASP A 79 10.84 6.75 -4.65
CA ASP A 79 10.27 7.56 -5.71
C ASP A 79 9.13 8.46 -5.16
N PRO A 80 9.32 9.80 -5.14
CA PRO A 80 8.31 10.71 -4.63
C PRO A 80 7.05 10.74 -5.51
N GLU A 81 7.18 10.53 -6.82
CA GLU A 81 6.03 10.53 -7.73
C GLU A 81 5.11 9.35 -7.42
N PHE A 82 5.71 8.19 -7.20
CA PHE A 82 4.99 6.98 -6.84
C PHE A 82 4.31 7.09 -5.47
N PHE A 83 4.96 7.75 -4.52
CA PHE A 83 4.38 8.05 -3.21
C PHE A 83 3.15 8.96 -3.32
N GLU A 84 3.23 10.02 -4.13
CA GLU A 84 2.10 10.93 -4.34
C GLU A 84 0.92 10.26 -5.03
N MET A 85 1.17 9.41 -6.03
CA MET A 85 0.11 8.62 -6.66
C MET A 85 -0.59 7.69 -5.65
N CYS A 86 0.18 6.91 -4.89
CA CYS A 86 -0.37 6.01 -3.87
C CYS A 86 -1.09 6.78 -2.74
N LYS A 87 -0.65 8.00 -2.44
CA LYS A 87 -1.30 8.89 -1.48
C LYS A 87 -2.67 9.36 -1.98
N LYS A 88 -2.78 9.78 -3.25
CA LYS A 88 -4.04 10.22 -3.85
C LYS A 88 -5.08 9.10 -3.82
N GLU A 89 -4.69 7.91 -4.28
CA GLU A 89 -5.56 6.73 -4.23
C GLU A 89 -5.99 6.39 -2.81
N TYR A 90 -5.07 6.44 -1.84
CA TYR A 90 -5.42 6.18 -0.45
C TYR A 90 -6.45 7.19 0.11
N LEU A 91 -6.34 8.47 -0.27
CA LEU A 91 -7.30 9.51 0.14
C LEU A 91 -8.68 9.27 -0.47
N GLU A 92 -8.74 8.88 -1.74
CA GLU A 92 -9.98 8.54 -2.42
C GLU A 92 -10.67 7.32 -1.79
N GLU A 93 -9.91 6.26 -1.50
CA GLU A 93 -10.45 5.09 -0.81
C GLU A 93 -10.95 5.40 0.59
N ARG A 94 -10.26 6.29 1.30
CA ARG A 94 -10.68 6.77 2.61
C ARG A 94 -11.96 7.58 2.51
N LYS A 95 -12.13 8.39 1.46
CA LYS A 95 -13.38 9.12 1.18
C LYS A 95 -14.51 8.14 0.88
N ASN A 96 -14.28 7.18 -0.01
CA ASN A 96 -15.25 6.14 -0.35
C ASN A 96 -15.65 5.31 0.89
N PHE A 97 -14.70 5.00 1.77
CA PHE A 97 -15.00 4.33 3.04
C PHE A 97 -15.85 5.19 3.99
N ARG A 98 -15.65 6.51 4.02
CA ARG A 98 -16.47 7.44 4.82
C ARG A 98 -17.88 7.58 4.26
N GLU A 99 -18.04 7.60 2.95
CA GLU A 99 -19.33 7.76 2.27
C GLU A 99 -20.15 6.46 2.28
N THR A 100 -19.51 5.31 2.03
CA THR A 100 -20.21 4.02 1.86
C THR A 100 -20.15 3.12 3.09
N GLY A 101 -19.19 3.32 3.99
CA GLY A 101 -18.94 2.44 5.13
C GLY A 101 -18.37 1.05 4.77
N ILE A 102 -18.11 0.77 3.48
CA ILE A 102 -17.65 -0.54 2.99
C ILE A 102 -16.14 -0.52 2.84
N LYS A 103 -15.45 -1.48 3.48
CA LYS A 103 -14.00 -1.64 3.35
C LYS A 103 -13.67 -2.10 1.94
N GLN A 104 -12.58 -1.61 1.35
CA GLN A 104 -12.08 -2.08 0.05
C GLN A 104 -11.92 -3.59 -0.10
N LYS A 105 -11.65 -4.30 1.01
CA LYS A 105 -11.52 -5.76 0.98
C LYS A 105 -12.86 -6.49 0.79
N ASP A 106 -13.96 -5.81 1.12
CA ASP A 106 -15.33 -6.33 1.06
C ASP A 106 -16.08 -5.78 -0.16
N LEU A 107 -15.46 -4.89 -0.93
CA LEU A 107 -15.97 -4.42 -2.21
C LEU A 107 -15.94 -5.59 -3.22
N PRO A 108 -17.09 -5.96 -3.84
CA PRO A 108 -17.10 -6.98 -4.88
C PRO A 108 -16.18 -6.56 -6.03
N ALA A 109 -15.43 -7.51 -6.58
CA ALA A 109 -14.35 -7.33 -7.57
C ALA A 109 -14.76 -6.71 -8.94
N THR A 110 -15.92 -6.06 -9.02
CA THR A 110 -16.52 -5.49 -10.23
C THR A 110 -16.17 -4.01 -10.45
N GLN A 111 -15.49 -3.33 -9.52
CA GLN A 111 -15.20 -1.87 -9.64
C GLN A 111 -13.71 -1.50 -9.74
N SER A 112 -12.75 -2.44 -9.65
CA SER A 112 -11.32 -2.11 -9.79
C SER A 112 -10.80 -2.09 -11.24
N LYS A 113 -11.69 -2.03 -12.25
CA LYS A 113 -11.34 -2.08 -13.68
C LYS A 113 -11.94 -0.95 -14.54
N SER A 114 -12.63 0.04 -13.98
CA SER A 114 -13.27 1.09 -14.79
C SER A 114 -12.48 2.39 -14.95
N GLU A 115 -11.28 2.52 -14.39
CA GLU A 115 -10.41 3.70 -14.60
C GLU A 115 -9.02 3.30 -15.11
N ALA A 116 -9.02 2.43 -16.12
CA ALA A 116 -7.98 2.37 -17.12
C ALA A 116 -8.68 2.36 -18.49
N THR A 117 -9.16 3.52 -18.92
CA THR A 117 -9.50 3.82 -20.32
C THR A 117 -8.90 5.18 -20.64
#